data_AF-A0A9P4QM51-F1
#
_entry.id   AF-A0A9P4QM51-F1
#
_cell.length_a   1.000
_cell.length_b   1.000
_cell.length_c   1.000
_cell.angle_alpha   90.00
_cell.angle_beta   90.00
_cell.angle_gamma   90.00
#
_symmetry.space_group_name_H-M   'P 1'
#
loop_
_entity.id
_entity.type
_entity.pdbx_description
1 polymer ?
#
loop_
_entity_poly.entity_id
_entity_poly.type
_entity_poly.pdbx_seq_one_letter_code
_entity_poly.pdbx_strand_id
1 'polypeptide(L)'
;MDSNTLRLPSLAEFLEHGLVPAKDSDVDCSICLESCALNDPGSVSTVVCAHQFHRECLLLLFDSGHLNRASCPNCRTILFEAKGTKSREQAAGSRTMFERLLLSDYESWLEDMEESDFMFRQHESELDQVDEILDEDSLIDELVFTLMTTENAEMRRQANQGTTSSSSLWVRTIRRSSTPSIRSELPIEYGSPVSDYLPDWSDDEDS
;
A
#
# COMPACT_ATOMS: atom_id res chain seq x y z
N MET A 1 -52.32 -2.38 15.60
CA MET A 1 -50.89 -2.36 15.25
C MET A 1 -50.79 -1.36 14.14
N ASP A 2 -50.48 -0.13 14.51
CA ASP A 2 -50.63 1.00 13.64
C ASP A 2 -49.57 0.90 12.55
N SER A 3 -50.03 0.68 11.32
CA SER A 3 -49.23 0.80 10.10
C SER A 3 -48.85 2.27 9.94
N ASN A 4 -47.92 2.73 10.78
CA ASN A 4 -47.39 4.07 10.74
C ASN A 4 -46.56 4.17 9.46
N THR A 5 -47.20 4.71 8.43
CA THR A 5 -46.59 5.04 7.16
C THR A 5 -45.28 5.79 7.43
N LEU A 6 -44.17 5.20 6.97
CA LEU A 6 -42.79 5.66 7.09
C LEU A 6 -42.59 7.01 6.37
N ARG A 7 -43.30 8.05 6.80
CA ARG A 7 -42.97 9.41 6.40
C ARG A 7 -41.69 9.77 7.12
N LEU A 8 -40.63 9.93 6.34
CA LEU A 8 -39.39 10.48 6.84
C LEU A 8 -39.67 11.91 7.33
N PRO A 9 -39.20 12.27 8.53
CA PRO A 9 -39.37 13.62 9.04
C PRO A 9 -38.62 14.62 8.15
N SER A 10 -39.00 15.89 8.22
CA SER A 10 -38.16 16.94 7.63
C SER A 10 -36.87 17.14 8.45
N LEU A 11 -35.82 17.76 7.88
CA LEU A 11 -34.59 18.06 8.63
C LEU A 11 -34.86 18.82 9.95
N ALA A 12 -35.71 19.84 9.92
CA ALA A 12 -36.03 20.63 11.11
C ALA A 12 -36.69 19.77 12.21
N GLU A 13 -37.65 18.93 11.82
CA GLU A 13 -38.32 17.99 12.71
C GLU A 13 -37.36 16.94 13.26
N PHE A 14 -36.44 16.44 12.44
CA PHE A 14 -35.41 15.51 12.87
C PHE A 14 -34.43 16.15 13.87
N LEU A 15 -34.06 17.43 13.69
CA LEU A 15 -33.18 18.12 14.64
C LEU A 15 -33.85 18.39 16.00
N GLU A 16 -35.17 18.51 16.02
CA GLU A 16 -35.95 18.76 17.23
C GLU A 16 -36.30 17.47 17.99
N HIS A 17 -36.60 16.38 17.27
CA HIS A 17 -37.12 15.14 17.87
C HIS A 17 -36.30 13.88 17.56
N GLY A 18 -35.43 13.92 16.56
CA GLY A 18 -34.64 12.78 16.08
C GLY A 18 -33.27 12.63 16.74
N LEU A 19 -32.88 13.55 17.62
CA LEU A 19 -31.63 13.53 18.37
C LEU A 19 -31.91 13.45 19.86
N VAL A 20 -31.29 12.48 20.53
CA VAL A 20 -31.32 12.33 21.99
C VAL A 20 -29.90 12.46 22.55
N PRO A 21 -29.72 12.94 23.80
CA PRO A 21 -28.40 12.94 24.43
C PRO A 21 -27.79 11.53 24.46
N ALA A 22 -26.49 11.45 24.20
CA ALA A 22 -25.71 10.21 24.33
C ALA A 22 -25.86 9.60 25.73
N LYS A 23 -26.20 8.31 25.81
CA LYS A 23 -26.39 7.58 27.08
C LYS A 23 -25.34 6.51 27.34
N ASP A 24 -24.75 5.97 26.27
CA ASP A 24 -23.82 4.85 26.34
C ASP A 24 -22.36 5.34 26.34
N SER A 25 -21.48 4.47 26.86
CA SER A 25 -20.04 4.65 27.09
C SER A 25 -19.28 5.34 25.96
N ASP A 26 -18.11 5.92 26.29
CA ASP A 26 -17.18 6.60 25.37
C ASP A 26 -17.04 5.88 24.01
N VAL A 27 -17.84 6.30 23.03
CA VAL A 27 -17.75 5.88 21.62
C VAL A 27 -17.14 7.03 20.84
N ASP A 28 -16.25 6.73 19.90
CA ASP A 28 -15.65 7.75 19.07
C ASP A 28 -16.60 8.21 17.95
N CYS A 29 -16.68 9.51 17.72
CA CYS A 29 -17.46 10.07 16.63
C CYS A 29 -16.79 9.68 15.31
N SER A 30 -17.50 8.95 14.44
CA SER A 30 -16.94 8.52 13.14
C SER A 30 -16.68 9.65 12.14
N ILE A 31 -17.04 10.90 12.47
CA ILE A 31 -16.89 12.07 11.60
C ILE A 31 -15.56 12.79 11.89
N CYS A 32 -15.28 13.09 13.15
CA CYS A 32 -14.03 13.75 13.58
C CYS A 32 -12.99 12.79 14.18
N LEU A 33 -13.37 11.54 14.48
CA LEU A 33 -12.56 10.51 15.14
C LEU A 33 -12.17 10.86 16.58
N GLU A 34 -12.90 11.78 17.22
CA GLU A 34 -12.71 12.14 18.63
C GLU A 34 -13.78 11.48 19.52
N SER A 35 -13.45 11.26 20.79
CA SER A 35 -14.34 10.62 21.76
C SER A 35 -15.60 11.43 22.05
N CYS A 36 -16.78 10.82 21.94
CA CYS A 36 -18.03 11.39 22.47
C CYS A 36 -18.09 11.12 23.98
N ALA A 37 -17.67 12.10 24.77
CA ALA A 37 -17.62 11.96 26.22
C ALA A 37 -19.02 11.76 26.82
N LEU A 38 -19.12 10.82 27.78
CA LEU A 38 -20.35 10.59 28.53
C LEU A 38 -20.80 11.87 29.26
N ASN A 39 -22.03 12.32 29.00
CA ASN A 39 -22.62 13.57 29.51
C ASN A 39 -22.13 14.88 28.88
N ASP A 40 -21.38 14.84 27.79
CA ASP A 40 -21.14 16.04 27.00
C ASP A 40 -22.45 16.50 26.34
N PRO A 41 -22.93 17.74 26.58
CA PRO A 41 -24.10 18.27 25.87
C PRO A 41 -23.91 18.35 24.36
N GLY A 42 -22.65 18.32 23.88
CA GLY A 42 -22.30 18.22 22.49
C GLY A 42 -22.53 16.83 21.87
N SER A 43 -22.67 15.76 22.66
CA SER A 43 -22.76 14.39 22.17
C SER A 43 -24.21 13.89 22.08
N VAL A 44 -24.63 13.46 20.89
CA VAL A 44 -26.01 13.05 20.60
C VAL A 44 -26.05 11.69 19.93
N SER A 45 -27.14 10.95 20.15
CA SER A 45 -27.49 9.71 19.44
C SER A 45 -28.72 9.90 18.58
N THR A 46 -28.76 9.25 17.42
CA THR A 46 -29.94 9.28 16.55
C THR A 46 -31.04 8.36 17.09
N VAL A 47 -32.30 8.79 17.08
CA VAL A 47 -33.42 7.98 17.60
C VAL A 47 -33.67 6.73 16.74
N VAL A 48 -33.37 6.81 15.44
CA VAL A 48 -33.69 5.74 14.47
C VAL A 48 -32.72 4.56 14.54
N CYS A 49 -31.41 4.84 14.67
CA CYS A 49 -30.37 3.81 14.61
C CYS A 49 -29.40 3.81 15.79
N ALA A 50 -29.60 4.68 16.78
CA ALA A 50 -28.83 4.76 18.03
C ALA A 50 -27.31 4.96 17.86
N HIS A 51 -26.86 5.43 16.69
CA HIS A 51 -25.46 5.79 16.49
C HIS A 51 -25.16 7.17 17.08
N GLN A 52 -23.97 7.30 17.65
CA GLN A 52 -23.56 8.42 18.47
C GLN A 52 -22.52 9.30 17.75
N PHE A 53 -22.70 10.62 17.85
CA PHE A 53 -21.86 11.62 17.18
C PHE A 53 -21.89 12.94 17.95
N HIS A 54 -20.92 13.83 17.72
CA HIS A 54 -21.08 15.22 18.14
C HIS A 54 -22.17 15.90 17.30
N ARG A 55 -23.02 16.68 17.97
CA ARG A 55 -24.12 17.44 17.37
C ARG A 55 -23.61 18.36 16.26
N GLU A 56 -22.47 19.01 16.49
CA GLU A 56 -21.84 19.91 15.52
C GLU A 56 -21.37 19.15 14.28
N CYS A 57 -20.74 17.98 14.46
CA CYS A 57 -20.30 17.14 13.35
C CYS A 57 -21.48 16.64 12.49
N LEU A 58 -22.58 16.23 13.13
CA LEU A 58 -23.80 15.86 12.40
C LEU A 58 -24.42 17.04 11.64
N LEU A 59 -24.46 18.23 12.25
CA LEU A 59 -24.99 19.43 11.59
C LEU A 59 -24.15 19.82 10.38
N LEU A 60 -22.82 19.80 10.50
CA LEU A 60 -21.91 20.05 9.37
C LEU A 60 -22.12 19.03 8.26
N LEU A 61 -22.34 17.76 8.59
CA LEU A 61 -22.68 16.73 7.61
C LEU A 61 -24.02 17.03 6.92
N PHE A 62 -25.04 17.47 7.66
CA PHE A 62 -26.35 17.78 7.09
C PHE A 62 -26.35 19.04 6.23
N ASP A 63 -25.51 20.00 6.56
CA ASP A 63 -25.29 21.23 5.77
C ASP A 63 -24.33 21.00 4.59
N SER A 64 -23.57 19.89 4.60
CA SER A 64 -22.68 19.54 3.49
C SER A 64 -23.47 19.28 2.19
N GLY A 65 -22.88 19.64 1.06
CA GLY A 65 -23.45 19.37 -0.27
C GLY A 65 -23.45 17.89 -0.67
N HIS A 66 -23.09 16.96 0.23
CA HIS A 66 -22.97 15.55 -0.08
C HIS A 66 -24.33 14.90 -0.38
N LEU A 67 -24.30 13.91 -1.28
CA LEU A 67 -25.48 13.14 -1.70
C LEU A 67 -26.11 12.37 -0.54
N ASN A 68 -25.28 11.95 0.42
CA ASN A 68 -25.67 11.11 1.56
C ASN A 68 -25.91 11.89 2.85
N ARG A 69 -26.08 13.22 2.78
CA ARG A 69 -26.28 14.09 3.96
C ARG A 69 -27.53 13.75 4.78
N ALA A 70 -28.50 13.06 4.19
CA ALA A 70 -29.72 12.63 4.85
C ALA A 70 -29.62 11.23 5.48
N SER A 71 -28.44 10.63 5.53
CA SER A 71 -28.22 9.27 6.02
C SER A 71 -27.20 9.23 7.14
N CYS A 72 -27.33 8.23 8.01
CA CYS A 72 -26.36 7.98 9.08
C CYS A 72 -25.00 7.52 8.50
N PRO A 73 -23.87 8.12 8.92
CA PRO A 73 -22.53 7.69 8.47
C PRO A 73 -22.21 6.22 8.74
N ASN A 74 -22.67 5.67 9.87
CA ASN A 74 -22.31 4.33 10.32
C ASN A 74 -23.12 3.24 9.62
N CYS A 75 -24.45 3.39 9.57
CA CYS A 75 -25.34 2.35 9.05
C CYS A 75 -26.10 2.73 7.78
N ARG A 76 -25.88 3.94 7.24
CA ARG A 76 -26.53 4.46 6.03
C ARG A 76 -28.07 4.50 6.08
N THR A 77 -28.67 4.36 7.27
CA THR A 77 -30.11 4.52 7.46
C THR A 77 -30.52 5.96 7.15
N ILE A 78 -31.60 6.14 6.39
CA ILE A 78 -32.12 7.47 6.03
C ILE A 78 -32.79 8.08 7.27
N LEU A 79 -32.35 9.28 7.66
CA LEU A 79 -32.75 9.96 8.88
C LEU A 79 -33.90 10.95 8.64
N PHE A 80 -33.90 11.64 7.50
CA PHE A 80 -34.91 12.66 7.15
C PHE A 80 -35.05 12.79 5.63
N GLU A 81 -36.12 13.43 5.18
CA GLU A 81 -36.31 13.77 3.76
C GLU A 81 -35.57 15.06 3.42
N ALA A 82 -34.50 14.96 2.62
CA ALA A 82 -33.81 16.13 2.11
C ALA A 82 -34.73 16.86 1.12
N LYS A 83 -35.26 18.04 1.52
CA LYS A 83 -36.02 18.90 0.60
C LYS A 83 -35.16 19.16 -0.63
N GLY A 84 -35.70 18.74 -1.78
CA GLY A 84 -34.94 18.42 -2.98
C GLY A 84 -33.86 19.42 -3.35
N THR A 85 -32.63 18.90 -3.52
CA THR A 85 -31.89 19.29 -4.72
C THR A 85 -32.82 18.91 -5.88
N LYS A 86 -33.30 19.90 -6.62
CA LYS A 86 -34.23 19.73 -7.75
C LYS A 86 -33.86 18.47 -8.53
N SER A 87 -34.87 17.67 -8.83
CA SER A 87 -34.79 16.37 -9.48
C SER A 87 -33.69 16.31 -10.55
N ARG A 88 -32.99 15.18 -10.53
CA ARG A 88 -31.84 14.79 -11.35
C ARG A 88 -32.09 14.79 -12.86
N GLU A 89 -33.26 15.22 -13.35
CA GLU A 89 -33.57 15.34 -14.78
C GLU A 89 -32.87 16.55 -15.45
N GLN A 90 -32.25 17.45 -14.69
CA GLN A 90 -31.34 18.47 -15.22
C GLN A 90 -29.86 18.22 -14.88
N ALA A 91 -29.52 17.11 -14.21
CA ALA A 91 -28.14 16.77 -13.82
C ALA A 91 -27.52 15.64 -14.65
N ALA A 92 -28.10 15.29 -15.81
CA ALA A 92 -27.45 14.45 -16.82
C ALA A 92 -26.21 15.13 -17.49
N GLY A 93 -25.83 16.34 -17.06
CA GLY A 93 -24.69 17.09 -17.60
C GLY A 93 -23.69 17.64 -16.57
N SER A 94 -23.86 17.38 -15.27
CA SER A 94 -22.94 17.89 -14.24
C SER A 94 -22.34 16.74 -13.45
N ARG A 95 -21.38 16.06 -14.08
CA ARG A 95 -20.24 15.48 -13.35
C ARG A 95 -19.75 16.58 -12.41
N THR A 96 -19.69 16.29 -11.11
CA THR A 96 -19.19 17.26 -10.14
C THR A 96 -17.79 17.71 -10.59
N MET A 97 -17.41 18.98 -10.39
CA MET A 97 -16.04 19.44 -10.74
C MET A 97 -14.98 18.50 -10.16
N PHE A 98 -15.25 17.94 -8.99
CA PHE A 98 -14.40 16.98 -8.30
C PHE A 98 -14.29 15.63 -9.05
N GLU A 99 -15.38 15.12 -9.59
CA GLU A 99 -15.38 13.91 -10.42
C GLU A 99 -14.73 14.16 -11.79
N ARG A 100 -14.86 15.38 -12.35
CA ARG A 100 -14.10 15.80 -13.55
C ARG A 100 -12.59 15.87 -13.28
N LEU A 101 -12.17 16.36 -12.11
CA LEU A 101 -10.75 16.41 -11.74
C LEU A 101 -10.20 15.01 -11.45
N LEU A 102 -10.94 14.16 -10.73
CA LEU A 102 -10.54 12.78 -10.50
C LEU A 102 -10.45 11.96 -11.79
N LEU A 103 -11.33 12.21 -12.77
CA LEU A 103 -11.26 11.55 -14.06
C LEU A 103 -10.15 12.10 -14.96
N SER A 104 -9.85 13.40 -14.92
CA SER A 104 -8.72 13.94 -15.69
C SER A 104 -7.38 13.45 -15.15
N ASP A 105 -7.25 13.38 -13.83
CA ASP A 105 -6.02 12.89 -13.19
C ASP A 105 -5.87 11.39 -13.43
N TYR A 106 -6.98 10.63 -13.47
CA TYR A 106 -6.98 9.21 -13.81
C TYR A 106 -6.73 8.93 -15.30
N GLU A 107 -7.29 9.72 -16.22
CA GLU A 107 -7.02 9.60 -17.67
C GLU A 107 -5.56 9.91 -17.99
N SER A 108 -4.98 10.98 -17.39
CA SER A 108 -3.54 11.27 -17.52
C SER A 108 -2.68 10.13 -16.98
N TRP A 109 -3.07 9.52 -15.86
CA TRP A 109 -2.32 8.40 -15.27
C TRP A 109 -2.46 7.10 -16.08
N LEU A 110 -3.60 6.92 -16.76
CA LEU A 110 -3.84 5.80 -17.70
C LEU A 110 -3.00 5.95 -18.98
N GLU A 111 -2.90 7.16 -19.52
CA GLU A 111 -2.03 7.44 -20.68
C GLU A 111 -0.55 7.20 -20.31
N ASP A 112 -0.11 7.65 -19.13
CA ASP A 112 1.24 7.38 -18.62
C ASP A 112 1.49 5.87 -18.38
N MET A 113 0.46 5.11 -17.96
CA MET A 113 0.55 3.66 -17.80
C MET A 113 0.64 2.91 -19.14
N GLU A 114 -0.08 3.34 -20.17
CA GLU A 114 0.01 2.75 -21.52
C GLU A 114 1.37 3.01 -22.16
N GLU A 115 1.95 4.20 -21.93
CA GLU A 115 3.31 4.52 -22.39
C GLU A 115 4.37 3.71 -21.63
N SER A 116 4.14 3.43 -20.34
CA SER A 116 5.00 2.54 -19.57
C SER A 116 4.90 1.07 -20.00
N ASP A 117 3.72 0.57 -20.37
CA ASP A 117 3.54 -0.79 -20.90
C ASP A 117 4.21 -0.94 -22.28
N PHE A 118 4.18 0.12 -23.10
CA PHE A 118 4.92 0.18 -24.37
C PHE A 118 6.44 0.11 -24.16
N MET A 119 6.98 0.85 -23.18
CA MET A 119 8.41 0.81 -22.84
C MET A 119 8.84 -0.56 -22.28
N PHE A 120 7.97 -1.23 -21.52
CA PHE A 120 8.25 -2.56 -20.95
C PHE A 120 8.32 -3.63 -22.04
N ARG A 121 7.41 -3.61 -23.03
CA ARG A 121 7.43 -4.53 -24.18
C ARG A 121 8.66 -4.33 -25.07
N GLN A 122 9.16 -3.10 -25.18
CA GLN A 122 10.39 -2.85 -25.93
C GLN A 122 11.60 -3.50 -25.23
N HIS A 123 11.67 -3.42 -23.90
CA HIS A 123 12.73 -4.04 -23.10
C HIS A 123 12.66 -5.57 -23.07
N GLU A 124 11.46 -6.17 -23.05
CA GLU A 124 11.30 -7.63 -23.21
C GLU A 124 11.82 -8.12 -24.58
N SER A 125 11.59 -7.37 -25.67
CA SER A 125 12.12 -7.75 -26.99
C SER A 125 13.65 -7.61 -27.11
N GLU A 126 14.27 -6.76 -26.27
CA GLU A 126 15.73 -6.68 -26.17
C GLU A 126 16.29 -7.86 -25.40
N LEU A 127 15.61 -8.33 -24.35
CA LEU A 127 16.03 -9.51 -23.58
C LEU A 127 15.91 -10.81 -24.39
N ASP A 128 14.85 -10.98 -25.19
CA ASP A 128 14.73 -12.11 -26.12
C ASP A 128 15.86 -12.14 -27.17
N GLN A 129 16.44 -10.98 -27.53
CA GLN A 129 17.61 -10.90 -28.41
C GLN A 129 18.92 -11.26 -27.71
N VAL A 130 19.01 -11.14 -26.38
CA VAL A 130 20.20 -11.55 -25.64
C VAL A 130 20.25 -13.07 -25.49
N ASP A 131 19.10 -13.73 -25.37
CA ASP A 131 19.02 -15.20 -25.31
C ASP A 131 19.40 -15.89 -26.63
N GLU A 132 19.40 -15.18 -27.77
CA GLU A 132 19.85 -15.72 -29.06
C GLU A 132 21.38 -15.55 -29.30
N ILE A 133 22.10 -14.85 -28.40
CA ILE A 133 23.55 -14.60 -28.54
C ILE A 133 24.39 -15.49 -27.61
N LEU A 134 23.79 -16.17 -26.63
CA LEU A 134 24.49 -17.10 -25.75
C LEU A 134 24.14 -18.55 -26.07
N ASP A 135 24.68 -19.06 -27.18
CA ASP A 135 25.05 -20.48 -27.24
C ASP A 135 26.16 -20.70 -26.19
N GLU A 136 25.78 -20.83 -24.92
CA GLU A 136 26.71 -21.03 -23.79
C GLU A 136 27.62 -22.25 -24.02
N ASP A 137 27.17 -23.20 -24.83
CA ASP A 137 27.95 -24.38 -25.23
C ASP A 137 29.17 -24.03 -26.12
N SER A 138 29.12 -22.96 -26.92
CA SER A 138 30.22 -22.56 -27.81
C SER A 138 31.39 -21.92 -27.05
N LEU A 139 31.10 -21.11 -26.03
CA LEU A 139 32.12 -20.47 -25.19
C LEU A 139 32.80 -21.47 -24.26
N ILE A 140 32.06 -22.50 -23.80
CA ILE A 140 32.62 -23.58 -22.99
C ILE A 140 33.63 -24.39 -23.80
N ASP A 141 33.34 -24.70 -25.07
CA ASP A 141 34.26 -25.43 -25.94
C ASP A 141 35.58 -24.67 -26.20
N GLU A 142 35.53 -23.34 -26.39
CA GLU A 142 36.75 -22.52 -26.57
C GLU A 142 37.59 -22.43 -25.28
N LEU A 143 36.94 -22.31 -24.12
CA LEU A 143 37.60 -22.33 -22.81
C LEU A 143 38.25 -23.69 -22.50
N VAL A 144 37.53 -24.79 -22.75
CA VAL A 144 38.05 -26.15 -22.57
C VAL A 144 39.23 -26.42 -23.51
N PHE A 145 39.15 -25.97 -24.77
CA PHE A 145 40.27 -26.09 -25.70
C PHE A 145 41.51 -25.31 -25.23
N THR A 146 41.32 -24.10 -24.71
CA THR A 146 42.41 -23.26 -24.20
C THR A 146 43.04 -23.85 -22.93
N LEU A 147 42.24 -24.39 -22.01
CA LEU A 147 42.73 -25.11 -20.82
C LEU A 147 43.53 -26.35 -21.21
N MET A 148 43.00 -27.19 -22.10
CA MET A 148 43.69 -28.39 -22.56
C MET A 148 45.03 -28.10 -23.27
N THR A 149 45.11 -27.01 -24.03
CA THR A 149 46.36 -26.64 -24.72
C THR A 149 47.40 -26.04 -23.78
N THR A 150 46.99 -25.27 -22.77
CA THR A 150 47.90 -24.71 -21.75
C THR A 150 48.45 -25.78 -20.82
N GLU A 151 47.62 -26.73 -20.37
CA GLU A 151 48.09 -27.88 -19.57
C GLU A 151 49.07 -28.77 -20.36
N ASN A 152 48.81 -29.02 -21.64
CA ASN A 152 49.75 -29.75 -22.49
C ASN A 152 51.08 -29.02 -22.70
N ALA A 153 51.05 -27.69 -22.82
CA ALA A 153 52.26 -26.88 -22.91
C ALA A 153 53.05 -26.93 -21.59
N GLU A 154 52.37 -26.95 -20.44
CA GLU A 154 53.00 -27.04 -19.12
C GLU A 154 53.57 -28.43 -18.84
N MET A 155 52.87 -29.52 -19.19
CA MET A 155 53.43 -30.88 -19.11
C MET A 155 54.68 -31.03 -19.98
N ARG A 156 54.71 -30.41 -21.17
CA ARG A 156 55.92 -30.38 -22.02
C ARG A 156 57.06 -29.58 -21.38
N ARG A 157 56.76 -28.50 -20.64
CA ARG A 157 57.77 -27.75 -19.88
C ARG A 157 58.33 -28.56 -18.72
N GLN A 158 57.49 -29.28 -17.97
CA GLN A 158 57.94 -30.11 -16.84
C GLN A 158 58.78 -31.31 -17.30
N ALA A 159 58.42 -31.95 -18.42
CA ALA A 159 59.22 -33.01 -19.03
C ALA A 159 60.62 -32.52 -19.46
N ASN A 160 60.74 -31.27 -19.90
CA ASN A 160 62.03 -30.66 -20.26
C ASN A 160 62.85 -30.13 -19.06
N GLN A 161 62.26 -29.96 -17.88
CA GLN A 161 62.96 -29.49 -16.68
C GLN A 161 63.54 -30.62 -15.82
N GLY A 162 63.30 -31.88 -16.20
CA GLY A 162 63.77 -33.07 -15.50
C GLY A 162 65.25 -33.42 -15.64
N THR A 163 66.18 -32.46 -15.84
CA THR A 163 67.63 -32.76 -15.74
C THR A 163 68.49 -31.57 -15.31
N THR A 164 68.14 -30.80 -14.28
CA THR A 164 69.18 -30.07 -13.52
C THR A 164 68.79 -29.87 -12.05
N SER A 165 69.36 -30.74 -11.23
CA SER A 165 69.67 -30.48 -9.82
C SER A 165 70.17 -29.04 -9.61
N SER A 166 69.62 -28.32 -8.64
CA SER A 166 70.41 -27.75 -7.55
C SER A 166 69.56 -26.88 -6.63
N SER A 167 69.50 -27.30 -5.37
CA SER A 167 69.43 -26.51 -4.14
C SER A 167 69.45 -24.98 -4.28
N SER A 168 68.44 -24.31 -3.75
CA SER A 168 68.67 -23.09 -2.98
C SER A 168 67.53 -22.83 -1.98
N LEU A 169 68.00 -22.54 -0.77
CA LEU A 169 67.28 -22.32 0.46
C LEU A 169 66.67 -20.91 0.50
N TRP A 170 65.48 -20.81 1.09
CA TRP A 170 64.95 -19.76 1.98
C TRP A 170 65.39 -18.30 1.78
N VAL A 171 64.44 -17.36 1.70
CA VAL A 171 64.28 -16.26 2.69
C VAL A 171 62.86 -15.70 2.62
N ARG A 172 62.20 -15.71 3.78
CA ARG A 172 60.95 -15.02 4.11
C ARG A 172 61.22 -13.55 4.41
N THR A 173 60.41 -12.63 3.86
CA THR A 173 60.17 -11.32 4.51
C THR A 173 58.78 -10.79 4.14
N ILE A 174 57.74 -11.16 4.90
CA ILE A 174 56.44 -10.46 4.86
C ILE A 174 56.48 -9.38 5.96
N ARG A 175 56.51 -8.12 5.54
CA ARG A 175 56.37 -6.94 6.41
C ARG A 175 54.96 -6.90 6.99
N ARG A 176 54.88 -6.87 8.32
CA ARG A 176 53.70 -6.41 9.08
C ARG A 176 53.84 -4.92 9.37
N SER A 177 52.85 -4.14 8.96
CA SER A 177 52.54 -2.77 9.41
C SER A 177 51.29 -2.34 8.65
N SER A 178 50.22 -1.74 9.18
CA SER A 178 49.83 -1.30 10.51
C SER A 178 48.35 -0.95 10.35
N THR A 179 47.44 -1.48 11.18
CA THR A 179 46.06 -0.98 11.24
C THR A 179 45.91 -0.14 12.51
N PRO A 180 45.54 1.15 12.41
CA PRO A 180 45.12 1.91 13.57
C PRO A 180 43.66 1.60 13.89
N SER A 181 43.44 1.64 15.20
CA SER A 181 42.26 1.24 15.93
C SER A 181 41.31 2.43 16.12
N ILE A 182 40.06 2.10 16.46
CA ILE A 182 39.06 2.93 17.17
C ILE A 182 38.28 3.95 16.33
N ARG A 183 36.98 3.67 16.11
CA ARG A 183 35.90 4.46 16.73
C ARG A 183 34.58 3.69 16.76
N SER A 184 34.09 3.47 17.96
CA SER A 184 32.86 2.77 18.34
C SER A 184 31.88 3.78 18.96
N GLU A 185 30.83 4.18 18.24
CA GLU A 185 29.69 5.01 18.66
C GLU A 185 28.57 4.67 17.65
N LEU A 186 27.35 4.20 17.91
CA LEU A 186 26.45 4.03 19.06
C LEU A 186 25.41 2.92 18.70
N PRO A 187 24.75 2.26 19.66
CA PRO A 187 23.58 1.43 19.38
C PRO A 187 22.35 2.32 19.16
N ILE A 188 21.69 2.20 18.01
CA ILE A 188 20.34 2.71 17.81
C ILE A 188 19.40 1.72 18.47
N GLU A 189 18.82 2.09 19.61
CA GLU A 189 17.71 1.34 20.21
C GLU A 189 16.47 1.50 19.33
N TYR A 190 16.27 0.55 18.42
CA TYR A 190 14.98 0.32 17.78
C TYR A 190 14.08 -0.41 18.77
N GLY A 191 13.17 0.33 19.39
CA GLY A 191 12.06 -0.24 20.14
C GLY A 191 11.18 -1.09 19.22
N SER A 192 11.10 -2.40 19.52
CA SER A 192 10.00 -3.29 19.13
C SER A 192 8.76 -3.00 20.02
N PRO A 193 7.55 -3.56 19.78
CA PRO A 193 7.10 -4.46 18.71
C PRO A 193 5.75 -4.02 18.07
N VAL A 194 5.60 -4.13 16.75
CA VAL A 194 4.26 -4.30 16.15
C VAL A 194 3.96 -5.79 16.19
N SER A 195 2.98 -6.19 16.99
CA SER A 195 2.51 -7.57 17.02
C SER A 195 1.77 -7.84 15.71
N ASP A 196 2.36 -8.68 14.87
CA ASP A 196 1.71 -9.27 13.72
C ASP A 196 0.60 -10.21 14.20
N TYR A 197 -0.58 -9.64 14.43
CA TYR A 197 -1.84 -10.40 14.40
C TYR A 197 -2.15 -10.68 12.93
N LEU A 198 -1.63 -11.78 12.41
CA LEU A 198 -2.16 -12.39 11.19
C LEU A 198 -3.49 -13.08 11.55
N PRO A 199 -4.61 -12.76 10.89
CA PRO A 199 -5.81 -13.57 10.97
C PRO A 199 -5.54 -14.95 10.38
N ASP A 200 -5.90 -15.97 11.14
CA ASP A 200 -5.95 -17.37 10.72
C ASP A 200 -7.13 -17.55 9.75
N TRP A 201 -6.83 -17.60 8.45
CA TRP A 201 -7.79 -18.03 7.43
C TRP A 201 -7.75 -19.56 7.40
N SER A 202 -8.38 -20.16 8.40
CA SER A 202 -8.77 -21.56 8.31
C SER A 202 -9.86 -21.65 7.25
N ASP A 203 -9.45 -22.05 6.05
CA ASP A 203 -10.36 -22.48 5.00
C ASP A 203 -11.18 -23.68 5.51
N ASP A 204 -12.42 -23.41 5.91
CA ASP A 204 -13.45 -24.43 6.01
C ASP A 204 -13.81 -24.88 4.58
N GLU A 205 -13.09 -25.89 4.09
CA GLU A 205 -13.53 -26.66 2.92
C GLU A 205 -14.77 -27.48 3.31
N ASP A 206 -15.91 -27.03 2.79
CA ASP A 206 -17.22 -27.66 2.85
C ASP A 206 -17.22 -29.09 2.30
N SER A 207 -18.04 -29.91 2.96
CA SER A 207 -18.37 -31.31 2.64
C SER A 207 -19.37 -31.47 1.49
#